data_AF-A0A5M3WBS0-F1
#
_entry.id   AF-A0A5M3WBS0-F1
#
_cell.length_a   1.000
_cell.length_b   1.000
_cell.length_c   1.000
_cell.angle_alpha   90.00
_cell.angle_beta   90.00
_cell.angle_gamma   90.00
#
_symmetry.space_group_name_H-M   'P 1'
#
loop_
_entity.id
_entity.type
_entity.pdbx_description
1 polymer ?
#
loop_
_entity_poly.entity_id
_entity_poly.type
_entity_poly.pdbx_seq_one_letter_code
_entity_poly.pdbx_strand_id
1 'polypeptide(L)'
;MKRRQVVPVLVSLGVTAVLLLVFGLLFTAADPVFSQFAHDLLQAPGWAETLPVRIFLFVVFGVVVSAAVLVALRPVAETEIPYPRVSIGRMLWVIPLAGLNLLFAAFVAVQITVLFGGNERVLKTAGLTYAEYARSGFFELVTVSFIVLAIVALCWALLNPATHRWLLASLLGLLCAFTLVILVSALQRLGLYLDAYGLTRLRATVGVTIWWLGAVFVLVLIAGAVRLARRSTTWLPRTFVAITAVTLLAFALWNPDAQIAETQQAARTVDRLDYRYLSSLGVEAVPALDRLPEPIRSCVLDRIVRAHSLDRPDPWNGWNWARDQARTTLASHPVLQPPQCPVSPDRSYIPNPD
;
A
#
# COMPACT_ATOMS: atom_id res chain seq x y z
N MET A 1 34.39 -1.51 29.71
CA MET A 1 33.89 -2.17 28.46
C MET A 1 34.98 -2.06 27.40
N LYS A 2 35.49 -3.17 26.85
CA LYS A 2 36.61 -3.17 25.88
C LYS A 2 36.18 -2.48 24.57
N ARG A 3 37.04 -1.60 24.03
CA ARG A 3 36.85 -0.79 22.80
C ARG A 3 36.32 -1.58 21.58
N ARG A 4 36.55 -2.90 21.52
CA ARG A 4 36.04 -3.84 20.50
C ARG A 4 34.51 -4.07 20.53
N GLN A 5 33.82 -3.81 21.64
CA GLN A 5 32.35 -3.98 21.75
C GLN A 5 31.57 -2.68 21.55
N VAL A 6 32.20 -1.52 21.64
CA VAL A 6 31.52 -0.21 21.56
C VAL A 6 31.19 0.17 20.12
N VAL A 7 32.11 -0.10 19.18
CA VAL A 7 31.91 0.18 17.74
C VAL A 7 30.68 -0.52 17.16
N PRO A 8 30.46 -1.84 17.33
CA PRO A 8 29.28 -2.50 16.77
C PRO A 8 27.95 -2.00 17.36
N VAL A 9 27.95 -1.57 18.62
CA VAL A 9 26.78 -0.98 19.28
C VAL A 9 26.48 0.42 18.73
N LEU A 10 27.50 1.25 18.53
CA LEU A 10 27.33 2.57 17.91
C LEU A 10 26.83 2.48 16.47
N VAL A 11 27.36 1.53 15.69
CA VAL A 11 26.89 1.28 14.32
C VAL A 11 25.43 0.84 14.30
N SER A 12 25.04 -0.08 15.20
CA SER A 12 23.65 -0.55 15.26
C SER A 12 22.68 0.52 15.74
N LEU A 13 23.10 1.38 16.69
CA LEU A 13 22.35 2.57 17.09
C LEU A 13 22.19 3.56 15.95
N GLY A 14 23.25 3.82 15.18
CA GLY A 14 23.19 4.68 14.00
C GLY A 14 22.22 4.17 12.94
N VAL A 15 22.30 2.87 12.60
CA VAL A 15 21.36 2.24 11.65
C VAL A 15 19.93 2.31 12.17
N THR A 16 19.70 2.02 13.45
CA THR A 16 18.38 2.13 14.08
C THR A 16 17.85 3.55 13.97
N ALA A 17 18.66 4.56 14.30
CA ALA A 17 18.25 5.97 14.24
C ALA A 17 17.86 6.39 12.82
N VAL A 18 18.63 5.98 11.81
CA VAL A 18 18.31 6.25 10.40
C VAL A 18 17.01 5.58 9.99
N LEU A 19 16.82 4.29 10.32
CA LEU A 19 15.58 3.58 10.00
C LEU A 19 14.38 4.22 10.69
N LEU A 20 14.48 4.52 11.99
CA LEU A 20 13.42 5.17 12.74
C LEU A 20 13.07 6.54 12.18
N LEU A 21 14.06 7.32 11.74
CA LEU A 21 13.83 8.61 11.10
C LEU A 21 13.11 8.43 9.76
N VAL A 22 13.58 7.52 8.90
CA VAL A 22 12.95 7.28 7.59
C VAL A 22 11.51 6.82 7.75
N PHE A 23 11.27 5.76 8.53
CA PHE A 23 9.92 5.24 8.74
C PHE A 23 9.04 6.22 9.54
N GLY A 24 9.62 6.93 10.50
CA GLY A 24 8.91 7.97 11.25
C GLY A 24 8.39 9.07 10.32
N LEU A 25 9.25 9.58 9.43
CA LEU A 25 8.85 10.58 8.45
C LEU A 25 7.79 10.04 7.48
N LEU A 26 7.98 8.82 6.95
CA LEU A 26 6.98 8.19 6.08
C LEU A 26 5.63 8.04 6.79
N PHE A 27 5.61 7.64 8.06
CA PHE A 27 4.36 7.52 8.83
C PHE A 27 3.72 8.87 9.16
N THR A 28 4.51 9.91 9.45
CA THR A 28 3.96 11.26 9.62
C THR A 28 3.40 11.85 8.33
N ALA A 29 3.96 11.49 7.18
CA ALA A 29 3.42 11.87 5.88
C ALA A 29 2.18 11.03 5.52
N ALA A 30 2.18 9.74 5.90
CA ALA A 30 1.13 8.80 5.55
C ALA A 30 -0.18 9.00 6.33
N ASP A 31 -0.09 9.48 7.57
CA ASP A 31 -1.25 9.55 8.44
C ASP A 31 -1.29 10.88 9.22
N PRO A 32 -2.27 11.76 8.92
CA PRO A 32 -2.48 13.00 9.67
C PRO A 32 -2.69 12.79 11.17
N VAL A 33 -3.28 11.66 11.58
CA VAL A 33 -3.46 11.37 13.02
C VAL A 33 -2.14 11.02 13.67
N PHE A 34 -1.30 10.24 12.98
CA PHE A 34 0.05 9.95 13.46
C PHE A 34 0.94 11.19 13.45
N SER A 35 0.77 12.08 12.46
CA SER A 35 1.52 13.34 12.39
C SER A 35 1.20 14.25 13.57
N GLN A 36 -0.08 14.38 13.94
CA GLN A 36 -0.51 15.09 15.15
C GLN A 36 0.09 14.45 16.41
N PHE A 37 0.03 13.12 16.52
CA PHE A 37 0.63 12.41 17.66
C PHE A 37 2.15 12.62 17.76
N ALA A 38 2.87 12.59 16.64
CA ALA A 38 4.30 12.84 16.59
C ALA A 38 4.63 14.30 16.95
N HIS A 39 3.82 15.25 16.47
CA HIS A 39 3.98 16.66 16.79
C HIS A 39 3.75 16.94 18.29
N ASP A 40 2.68 16.38 18.85
CA ASP A 40 2.40 16.43 20.30
C ASP A 40 3.54 15.86 21.14
N LEU A 41 4.16 14.77 20.67
CA LEU A 41 5.29 14.13 21.36
C LEU A 41 6.56 14.99 21.30
N LEU A 42 6.77 15.72 20.21
CA LEU A 42 7.95 16.55 19.96
C LEU A 42 7.85 17.98 20.53
N GLN A 43 6.64 18.54 20.66
CA GLN A 43 6.47 19.98 20.90
C GLN A 43 6.13 20.45 22.33
N ALA A 44 5.77 19.65 23.34
CA ALA A 44 5.34 20.29 24.59
C ALA A 44 5.54 19.57 25.96
N PRO A 45 5.87 20.34 27.03
CA PRO A 45 5.81 19.96 28.46
C PRO A 45 4.40 19.73 29.06
N GLY A 46 3.34 19.56 28.26
CA GLY A 46 1.94 19.47 28.71
C GLY A 46 1.47 18.06 29.09
N TRP A 47 2.17 17.38 30.00
CA TRP A 47 1.99 15.94 30.28
C TRP A 47 0.72 15.57 31.07
N ALA A 48 -0.14 16.52 31.42
CA ALA A 48 -1.16 16.32 32.47
C ALA A 48 -2.56 15.89 31.99
N GLU A 49 -2.97 16.20 30.75
CA GLU A 49 -4.39 16.11 30.36
C GLU A 49 -4.76 14.80 29.59
N THR A 50 -3.79 14.03 29.09
CA THR A 50 -4.03 12.81 28.27
C THR A 50 -3.40 11.53 28.84
N LEU A 51 -3.12 11.54 30.15
CA LEU A 51 -2.33 10.51 30.85
C LEU A 51 -2.84 9.06 30.74
N PRO A 52 -4.13 8.73 30.89
CA PRO A 52 -4.52 7.32 31.06
C PRO A 52 -4.28 6.47 29.81
N VAL A 53 -4.65 6.98 28.64
CA VAL A 53 -4.51 6.27 27.36
C VAL A 53 -3.05 6.22 26.94
N ARG A 54 -2.28 7.29 27.16
CA ARG A 54 -0.84 7.33 26.83
C ARG A 54 -0.01 6.47 27.79
N ILE A 55 -0.34 6.42 29.08
CA ILE A 55 0.29 5.49 30.05
C ILE A 55 -0.01 4.05 29.66
N PHE A 56 -1.27 3.72 29.32
CA PHE A 56 -1.61 2.39 28.86
C PHE A 56 -0.80 1.98 27.63
N LEU A 57 -0.76 2.83 26.60
CA LEU A 57 0.04 2.58 25.40
C LEU A 57 1.54 2.50 25.71
N PHE A 58 2.07 3.41 26.53
CA PHE A 58 3.49 3.42 26.92
C PHE A 58 3.87 2.20 27.76
N VAL A 59 3.00 1.72 28.64
CA VAL A 59 3.22 0.50 29.43
C VAL A 59 3.17 -0.74 28.53
N VAL A 60 2.17 -0.86 27.65
CA VAL A 60 2.09 -1.97 26.70
C VAL A 60 3.33 -2.00 25.81
N PHE A 61 3.72 -0.85 25.28
CA PHE A 61 4.89 -0.69 24.45
C PHE A 61 6.19 -0.96 25.21
N GLY A 62 6.33 -0.39 26.40
CA GLY A 62 7.45 -0.59 27.30
C GLY A 62 7.61 -2.05 27.68
N VAL A 63 6.52 -2.78 27.93
CA VAL A 63 6.53 -4.23 28.19
C VAL A 63 6.96 -5.02 26.96
N VAL A 64 6.44 -4.70 25.78
CA VAL A 64 6.85 -5.38 24.53
C VAL A 64 8.33 -5.15 24.22
N VAL A 65 8.82 -3.92 24.42
CA VAL A 65 10.23 -3.53 24.21
C VAL A 65 11.12 -4.19 25.23
N SER A 66 10.78 -4.10 26.50
CA SER A 66 11.58 -4.70 27.57
C SER A 66 11.59 -6.22 27.43
N ALA A 67 10.48 -6.86 27.06
CA ALA A 67 10.48 -8.28 26.72
C ALA A 67 11.39 -8.60 25.53
N ALA A 68 11.31 -7.84 24.44
CA ALA A 68 12.17 -8.03 23.27
C ALA A 68 13.65 -7.81 23.58
N VAL A 69 13.99 -6.76 24.34
CA VAL A 69 15.34 -6.42 24.78
C VAL A 69 15.87 -7.45 25.77
N LEU A 70 15.08 -7.90 26.74
CA LEU A 70 15.48 -8.92 27.70
C LEU A 70 15.73 -10.25 27.00
N VAL A 71 14.90 -10.65 26.05
CA VAL A 71 15.13 -11.83 25.20
C VAL A 71 16.40 -11.65 24.35
N ALA A 72 16.66 -10.45 23.82
CA ALA A 72 17.87 -10.12 23.06
C ALA A 72 19.16 -10.11 23.88
N LEU A 73 19.07 -9.81 25.18
CA LEU A 73 20.21 -9.70 26.08
C LEU A 73 20.55 -11.01 26.81
N ARG A 74 19.69 -12.04 26.75
CA ARG A 74 20.01 -13.36 27.32
C ARG A 74 21.33 -13.89 26.73
N PRO A 75 22.39 -14.14 27.53
CA PRO A 75 23.58 -14.83 27.07
C PRO A 75 23.21 -16.30 26.83
N VAL A 76 23.44 -16.80 25.62
CA VAL A 76 23.22 -18.21 25.28
C VAL A 76 24.60 -18.82 25.08
N ALA A 77 24.88 -19.90 25.82
CA ALA A 77 26.16 -20.60 25.78
C ALA A 77 26.48 -21.08 24.35
N GLU A 78 27.72 -20.86 23.94
CA GLU A 78 28.20 -21.06 22.58
C GLU A 78 28.50 -22.54 22.31
N THR A 79 28.17 -23.01 21.10
CA THR A 79 28.75 -24.24 20.54
C THR A 79 28.95 -24.01 19.05
N GLU A 80 30.21 -23.96 18.63
CA GLU A 80 30.63 -23.64 17.26
C GLU A 80 30.46 -24.85 16.33
N ILE A 81 29.96 -24.61 15.11
CA ILE A 81 30.18 -25.49 13.96
C ILE A 81 30.64 -24.63 12.77
N PRO A 82 31.73 -24.99 12.05
CA PRO A 82 32.36 -24.10 11.07
C PRO A 82 31.64 -24.11 9.72
N TYR A 83 31.10 -22.96 9.31
CA TYR A 83 30.93 -22.60 7.90
C TYR A 83 31.24 -21.10 7.71
N PRO A 84 32.09 -20.72 6.74
CA PRO A 84 32.52 -19.34 6.59
C PRO A 84 31.46 -18.54 5.83
N ARG A 85 30.57 -17.86 6.57
CA ARG A 85 29.80 -16.71 6.10
C ARG A 85 29.82 -15.66 7.22
N VAL A 86 29.99 -14.39 6.86
CA VAL A 86 30.20 -13.25 7.77
C VAL A 86 29.21 -13.30 8.94
N SER A 87 29.72 -13.56 10.15
CA SER A 87 28.89 -13.58 11.36
C SER A 87 28.60 -12.15 11.80
N ILE A 88 27.47 -11.61 11.37
CA ILE A 88 26.96 -10.33 11.87
C ILE A 88 26.56 -10.54 13.34
N GLY A 89 27.22 -9.80 14.24
CA GLY A 89 26.96 -9.91 15.68
C GLY A 89 25.49 -9.67 16.02
N ARG A 90 24.95 -10.42 16.99
CA ARG A 90 23.52 -10.40 17.37
C ARG A 90 22.96 -8.99 17.57
N MET A 91 23.73 -8.13 18.24
CA MET A 91 23.32 -6.75 18.53
C MET A 91 23.14 -5.88 17.27
N LEU A 92 23.84 -6.17 16.17
CA LEU A 92 23.77 -5.35 14.96
C LEU A 92 22.44 -5.45 14.24
N TRP A 93 21.77 -6.61 14.30
CA TRP A 93 20.48 -6.81 13.64
C TRP A 93 19.32 -6.72 14.62
N VAL A 94 19.47 -7.18 15.87
CA VAL A 94 18.34 -7.18 16.82
C VAL A 94 17.92 -5.75 17.19
N ILE A 95 18.85 -4.83 17.43
CA ILE A 95 18.52 -3.46 17.86
C ILE A 95 17.71 -2.72 16.76
N PRO A 96 18.15 -2.70 15.49
CA PRO A 96 17.35 -2.11 14.41
C PRO A 96 15.98 -2.76 14.21
N LEU A 97 15.91 -4.09 14.19
CA LEU A 97 14.63 -4.79 14.00
C LEU A 97 13.67 -4.56 15.18
N ALA A 98 14.17 -4.55 16.41
CA ALA A 98 13.35 -4.28 17.59
C ALA A 98 12.84 -2.84 17.58
N GLY A 99 13.69 -1.86 17.26
CA GLY A 99 13.29 -0.46 17.11
C GLY A 99 12.24 -0.26 16.02
N LEU A 100 12.38 -0.95 14.89
CA LEU A 100 11.41 -0.88 13.80
C LEU A 100 10.06 -1.49 14.20
N ASN A 101 10.08 -2.66 14.84
CA ASN A 101 8.86 -3.31 15.35
C ASN A 101 8.14 -2.44 16.38
N LEU A 102 8.91 -1.79 17.26
CA LEU A 102 8.42 -0.79 18.18
C LEU A 102 7.70 0.33 17.40
N LEU A 103 8.36 0.99 16.45
CA LEU A 103 7.75 2.09 15.69
C LEU A 103 6.45 1.66 14.98
N PHE A 104 6.46 0.49 14.33
CA PHE A 104 5.29 -0.07 13.64
C PHE A 104 4.16 -0.40 14.62
N ALA A 105 4.47 -0.94 15.78
CA ALA A 105 3.48 -1.21 16.83
C ALA A 105 2.81 0.09 17.30
N ALA A 106 3.57 1.19 17.46
CA ALA A 106 3.00 2.49 17.84
C ALA A 106 2.07 3.02 16.76
N PHE A 107 2.51 2.95 15.50
CA PHE A 107 1.69 3.35 14.35
C PHE A 107 0.38 2.56 14.28
N VAL A 108 0.46 1.22 14.35
CA VAL A 108 -0.72 0.34 14.36
C VAL A 108 -1.62 0.59 15.57
N ALA A 109 -1.04 0.84 16.75
CA ALA A 109 -1.83 1.16 17.94
C ALA A 109 -2.63 2.45 17.74
N VAL A 110 -2.01 3.50 17.17
CA VAL A 110 -2.72 4.75 16.82
C VAL A 110 -3.87 4.45 15.85
N GLN A 111 -3.62 3.68 14.78
CA GLN A 111 -4.67 3.31 13.82
C GLN A 111 -5.84 2.56 14.47
N ILE A 112 -5.56 1.61 15.37
CA ILE A 112 -6.58 0.87 16.12
C ILE A 112 -7.38 1.80 17.03
N THR A 113 -6.72 2.74 17.73
CA THR A 113 -7.44 3.69 18.60
C THR A 113 -8.38 4.61 17.81
N VAL A 114 -8.07 4.93 16.55
CA VAL A 114 -8.97 5.67 15.67
C VAL A 114 -10.15 4.79 15.23
N LEU A 115 -9.87 3.54 14.87
CA LEU A 115 -10.89 2.59 14.38
C LEU A 115 -11.95 2.28 15.45
N PHE A 116 -11.56 2.18 16.73
CA PHE A 116 -12.46 1.89 17.85
C PHE A 116 -12.86 3.11 18.69
N GLY A 117 -12.19 4.26 18.51
CA GLY A 117 -12.34 5.45 19.36
C GLY A 117 -13.47 6.41 18.97
N GLY A 118 -14.25 6.09 17.93
CA GLY A 118 -15.40 6.88 17.49
C GLY A 118 -15.01 8.10 16.64
N ASN A 119 -15.75 8.28 15.54
CA ASN A 119 -15.55 9.30 14.51
C ASN A 119 -15.49 10.76 15.01
N GLU A 120 -15.83 11.04 16.27
CA GLU A 120 -15.90 12.40 16.82
C GLU A 120 -14.54 13.11 16.98
N ARG A 121 -13.43 12.39 17.19
CA ARG A 121 -12.10 13.05 17.29
C ARG A 121 -11.50 13.39 15.92
N VAL A 122 -11.71 12.55 14.90
CA VAL A 122 -11.16 12.82 13.55
C VAL A 122 -11.89 14.00 12.89
N LEU A 123 -13.20 14.13 13.13
CA LEU A 123 -14.01 15.25 12.62
C LEU A 123 -13.73 16.59 13.34
N LYS A 124 -13.32 16.59 14.62
CA LYS A 124 -13.03 17.83 15.37
C LYS A 124 -11.56 18.25 15.40
N THR A 125 -10.61 17.32 15.35
CA THR A 125 -9.19 17.64 15.62
C THR A 125 -8.37 17.86 14.35
N ALA A 126 -8.81 17.39 13.18
CA ALA A 126 -8.06 17.56 11.93
C ALA A 126 -8.54 18.75 11.08
N GLY A 127 -9.79 19.23 11.24
CA GLY A 127 -10.36 20.25 10.34
C GLY A 127 -10.43 19.83 8.87
N LEU A 128 -10.15 18.56 8.57
CA LEU A 128 -10.15 17.99 7.23
C LEU A 128 -11.54 17.43 6.94
N THR A 129 -12.05 17.67 5.74
CA THR A 129 -13.20 16.91 5.27
C THR A 129 -12.77 15.45 5.10
N TYR A 130 -13.69 14.50 5.26
CA TYR A 130 -13.43 13.05 5.10
C TYR A 130 -12.69 12.73 3.77
N ALA A 131 -12.90 13.58 2.78
CA ALA A 131 -12.30 13.59 1.46
C ALA A 131 -10.79 13.91 1.44
N GLU A 132 -10.30 14.87 2.22
CA GLU A 132 -8.87 15.19 2.32
C GLU A 132 -8.09 14.06 3.00
N TYR A 133 -8.64 13.48 4.09
CA TYR A 133 -8.01 12.37 4.81
C TYR A 133 -7.91 11.10 3.94
N ALA A 134 -8.87 10.89 3.04
CA ALA A 134 -8.87 9.74 2.13
C ALA A 134 -7.84 9.86 0.98
N ARG A 135 -7.29 11.06 0.73
CA ARG A 135 -6.41 11.31 -0.43
C ARG A 135 -4.91 11.19 -0.11
N SER A 136 -4.51 11.40 1.15
CA SER A 136 -3.10 11.42 1.55
C SER A 136 -2.62 10.08 2.12
N GLY A 137 -1.38 9.70 1.78
CA GLY A 137 -0.64 8.69 2.51
C GLY A 137 -0.60 7.29 1.91
N PHE A 138 -1.36 7.05 0.83
CA PHE A 138 -1.40 5.74 0.18
C PHE A 138 -0.02 5.31 -0.35
N PHE A 139 0.63 6.20 -1.11
CA PHE A 139 1.90 5.90 -1.76
C PHE A 139 3.01 5.69 -0.74
N GLU A 140 2.96 6.43 0.36
CA GLU A 140 3.83 6.29 1.50
C GLU A 140 3.68 4.92 2.15
N LEU A 141 2.45 4.42 2.37
CA LEU A 141 2.21 3.09 2.93
C LEU A 141 2.64 1.95 2.00
N VAL A 142 2.47 2.12 0.69
CA VAL A 142 3.00 1.16 -0.30
C VAL A 142 4.54 1.19 -0.31
N THR A 143 5.14 2.38 -0.24
CA THR A 143 6.60 2.55 -0.17
C THR A 143 7.17 1.91 1.08
N VAL A 144 6.55 2.15 2.25
CA VAL A 144 6.88 1.48 3.53
C VAL A 144 6.91 -0.03 3.34
N SER A 145 5.90 -0.58 2.68
CA SER A 145 5.76 -2.02 2.49
C SER A 145 6.86 -2.60 1.58
N PHE A 146 7.25 -1.91 0.50
CA PHE A 146 8.40 -2.30 -0.32
C PHE A 146 9.72 -2.23 0.45
N ILE A 147 9.93 -1.18 1.25
CA ILE A 147 11.14 -1.06 2.09
C ILE A 147 11.18 -2.21 3.11
N VAL A 148 10.05 -2.56 3.74
CA VAL A 148 9.99 -3.70 4.67
C VAL A 148 10.33 -5.00 3.95
N LEU A 149 9.78 -5.27 2.76
CA LEU A 149 10.14 -6.46 1.98
C LEU A 149 11.65 -6.50 1.67
N ALA A 150 12.25 -5.36 1.32
CA ALA A 150 13.69 -5.26 1.09
C ALA A 150 14.49 -5.56 2.38
N ILE A 151 14.08 -5.04 3.53
CA ILE A 151 14.70 -5.35 4.83
C ILE A 151 14.57 -6.84 5.15
N VAL A 152 13.41 -7.44 4.95
CA VAL A 152 13.18 -8.87 5.19
C VAL A 152 14.05 -9.73 4.27
N ALA A 153 14.13 -9.40 2.98
CA ALA A 153 14.99 -10.09 2.02
C ALA A 153 16.47 -9.96 2.36
N LEU A 154 16.91 -8.76 2.76
CA LEU A 154 18.29 -8.51 3.19
C LEU A 154 18.64 -9.32 4.45
N CYS A 155 17.73 -9.31 5.44
CA CYS A 155 17.88 -10.12 6.66
C CYS A 155 17.92 -11.61 6.32
N TRP A 156 17.09 -12.08 5.40
CA TRP A 156 17.08 -13.47 4.95
C TRP A 156 18.41 -13.87 4.31
N ALA A 157 18.99 -12.99 3.49
CA ALA A 157 20.22 -13.24 2.73
C ALA A 157 21.50 -13.13 3.59
N LEU A 158 21.56 -12.12 4.47
CA LEU A 158 22.77 -11.81 5.24
C LEU A 158 22.83 -12.52 6.60
N LEU A 159 21.70 -12.79 7.24
CA LEU A 159 21.68 -13.35 8.60
C LEU A 159 21.65 -14.88 8.57
N ASN A 160 22.53 -15.50 9.36
CA ASN A 160 22.53 -16.95 9.54
C ASN A 160 21.68 -17.32 10.78
N PRO A 161 20.53 -18.01 10.60
CA PRO A 161 19.62 -18.32 11.70
C PRO A 161 20.08 -19.50 12.59
N ALA A 162 21.25 -20.09 12.37
CA ALA A 162 21.67 -21.34 13.01
C ALA A 162 21.45 -21.36 14.54
N THR A 163 21.82 -20.27 15.22
CA THR A 163 21.75 -20.13 16.68
C THR A 163 20.50 -19.41 17.18
N HIS A 164 19.92 -18.48 16.39
CA HIS A 164 18.82 -17.60 16.82
C HIS A 164 17.62 -17.57 15.88
N ARG A 165 17.32 -18.71 15.23
CA ARG A 165 16.22 -18.85 14.26
C ARG A 165 14.86 -18.33 14.77
N TRP A 166 14.52 -18.61 16.03
CA TRP A 166 13.24 -18.26 16.61
C TRP A 166 13.11 -16.76 16.84
N LEU A 167 14.19 -16.12 17.33
CA LEU A 167 14.22 -14.67 17.54
C LEU A 167 14.17 -13.90 16.21
N LEU A 168 14.94 -14.35 15.21
CA LEU A 168 14.91 -13.73 13.89
C LEU A 168 13.54 -13.91 13.22
N ALA A 169 12.98 -15.12 13.29
CA ALA A 169 11.65 -15.40 12.74
C ALA A 169 10.55 -14.62 13.45
N SER A 170 10.63 -14.42 14.78
CA SER A 170 9.65 -13.63 15.51
C SER A 170 9.75 -12.14 15.18
N LEU A 171 10.95 -11.55 15.14
CA LEU A 171 11.15 -10.14 14.80
C LEU A 171 10.73 -9.81 13.36
N LEU A 172 11.09 -10.65 12.39
CA LEU A 172 10.65 -10.49 11.01
C LEU A 172 9.16 -10.78 10.84
N GLY A 173 8.65 -11.81 11.54
CA GLY A 173 7.23 -12.17 11.52
C GLY A 173 6.34 -11.07 12.09
N LEU A 174 6.74 -10.46 13.22
CA LEU A 174 6.04 -9.33 13.83
C LEU A 174 6.03 -8.12 12.88
N LEU A 175 7.17 -7.82 12.24
CA LEU A 175 7.28 -6.72 11.29
C LEU A 175 6.37 -6.92 10.07
N CYS A 176 6.36 -8.13 9.50
CA CYS A 176 5.45 -8.51 8.43
C CYS A 176 3.97 -8.44 8.88
N ALA A 177 3.65 -8.88 10.10
CA ALA A 177 2.30 -8.84 10.64
C ALA A 177 1.80 -7.40 10.82
N PHE A 178 2.61 -6.49 11.37
CA PHE A 178 2.25 -5.08 11.45
C PHE A 178 2.08 -4.47 10.06
N THR A 179 2.94 -4.81 9.11
CA THR A 179 2.81 -4.32 7.73
C THR A 179 1.52 -4.81 7.06
N LEU A 180 1.08 -6.04 7.34
CA LEU A 180 -0.22 -6.54 6.89
C LEU A 180 -1.38 -5.74 7.49
N VAL A 181 -1.33 -5.40 8.78
CA VAL A 181 -2.35 -4.56 9.41
C VAL A 181 -2.41 -3.18 8.74
N ILE A 182 -1.24 -2.59 8.44
CA ILE A 182 -1.13 -1.33 7.71
C ILE A 182 -1.76 -1.44 6.31
N LEU A 183 -1.49 -2.52 5.58
CA LEU A 183 -2.08 -2.76 4.25
C LEU A 183 -3.60 -2.93 4.30
N VAL A 184 -4.13 -3.60 5.34
CA VAL A 184 -5.57 -3.69 5.57
C VAL A 184 -6.17 -2.31 5.84
N SER A 185 -5.50 -1.47 6.66
CA SER A 185 -5.93 -0.09 6.89
C SER A 185 -5.92 0.73 5.58
N ALA A 186 -4.89 0.54 4.73
CA ALA A 186 -4.81 1.19 3.43
C ALA A 186 -5.96 0.77 2.49
N LEU A 187 -6.35 -0.52 2.48
CA LEU A 187 -7.51 -1.00 1.71
C LEU A 187 -8.83 -0.39 2.21
N GLN A 188 -9.01 -0.25 3.52
CA GLN A 188 -10.20 0.40 4.09
C GLN A 188 -10.28 1.88 3.68
N ARG A 189 -9.17 2.61 3.74
CA ARG A 189 -9.09 4.01 3.27
C ARG A 189 -9.37 4.12 1.77
N LEU A 190 -8.82 3.20 0.97
CA LEU A 190 -9.08 3.15 -0.46
C LEU A 190 -10.56 2.88 -0.75
N GLY A 191 -11.22 2.00 0.00
CA GLY A 191 -12.66 1.75 -0.11
C GLY A 191 -13.48 3.02 0.12
N LEU A 192 -13.23 3.74 1.22
CA LEU A 192 -13.88 5.02 1.50
C LEU A 192 -13.62 6.07 0.40
N TYR A 193 -12.43 6.06 -0.18
CA TYR A 193 -12.07 6.94 -1.28
C TYR A 193 -12.81 6.58 -2.58
N LEU A 194 -13.00 5.28 -2.85
CA LEU A 194 -13.82 4.78 -3.96
C LEU A 194 -15.29 5.12 -3.78
N ASP A 195 -15.82 5.05 -2.56
CA ASP A 195 -17.21 5.40 -2.28
C ASP A 195 -17.47 6.90 -2.52
N ALA A 196 -16.51 7.76 -2.19
CA ALA A 196 -16.65 9.22 -2.36
C ALA A 196 -16.37 9.71 -3.79
N TYR A 197 -15.35 9.16 -4.46
CA TYR A 197 -14.85 9.66 -5.75
C TYR A 197 -15.05 8.70 -6.93
N GLY A 198 -15.44 7.46 -6.68
CA GLY A 198 -15.58 6.44 -7.70
C GLY A 198 -14.23 5.87 -8.17
N LEU A 199 -14.32 4.77 -8.92
CA LEU A 199 -13.18 4.02 -9.43
C LEU A 199 -12.47 4.80 -10.56
N THR A 200 -11.14 4.78 -10.53
CA THR A 200 -10.26 5.28 -11.60
C THR A 200 -9.14 4.28 -11.86
N ARG A 201 -8.42 4.43 -12.97
CA ARG A 201 -7.29 3.56 -13.33
C ARG A 201 -6.25 3.51 -12.23
N LEU A 202 -5.84 4.68 -11.72
CA LEU A 202 -4.87 4.78 -10.64
C LEU A 202 -5.33 3.98 -9.41
N ARG A 203 -6.54 4.27 -8.89
CA ARG A 203 -7.09 3.64 -7.67
C ARG A 203 -7.24 2.12 -7.82
N ALA A 204 -7.61 1.65 -9.01
CA ALA A 204 -7.70 0.22 -9.30
C ALA A 204 -6.31 -0.46 -9.29
N THR A 205 -5.32 0.10 -9.98
CA THR A 205 -3.94 -0.42 -10.00
C THR A 205 -3.33 -0.42 -8.60
N VAL A 206 -3.56 0.65 -7.85
CA VAL A 206 -3.21 0.83 -6.44
C VAL A 206 -3.82 -0.28 -5.56
N GLY A 207 -5.13 -0.52 -5.65
CA GLY A 207 -5.80 -1.55 -4.85
C GLY A 207 -5.28 -2.96 -5.16
N VAL A 208 -5.08 -3.26 -6.43
CA VAL A 208 -4.51 -4.55 -6.88
C VAL A 208 -3.06 -4.70 -6.39
N THR A 209 -2.29 -3.61 -6.39
CA THR A 209 -0.93 -3.61 -5.84
C THR A 209 -0.93 -3.91 -4.35
N ILE A 210 -1.85 -3.35 -3.55
CA ILE A 210 -1.95 -3.72 -2.12
C ILE A 210 -2.28 -5.20 -1.97
N TRP A 211 -3.28 -5.72 -2.71
CA TRP A 211 -3.64 -7.13 -2.63
C TRP A 211 -2.47 -8.06 -2.97
N TRP A 212 -1.73 -7.73 -4.04
CA TRP A 212 -0.51 -8.42 -4.41
C TRP A 212 0.54 -8.37 -3.29
N LEU A 213 0.78 -7.19 -2.73
CA LEU A 213 1.76 -6.98 -1.67
C LEU A 213 1.39 -7.75 -0.40
N GLY A 214 0.10 -7.76 -0.03
CA GLY A 214 -0.44 -8.58 1.05
C GLY A 214 -0.22 -10.07 0.82
N ALA A 215 -0.48 -10.57 -0.39
CA ALA A 215 -0.20 -11.96 -0.76
C ALA A 215 1.31 -12.30 -0.67
N VAL A 216 2.19 -11.38 -1.08
CA VAL A 216 3.65 -11.52 -0.95
C VAL A 216 4.06 -11.57 0.53
N PHE A 217 3.51 -10.72 1.39
CA PHE A 217 3.79 -10.77 2.84
C PHE A 217 3.33 -12.08 3.48
N VAL A 218 2.14 -12.57 3.11
CA VAL A 218 1.65 -13.88 3.56
C VAL A 218 2.57 -15.00 3.09
N LEU A 219 3.02 -14.97 1.83
CA LEU A 219 4.00 -15.92 1.30
C LEU A 219 5.31 -15.89 2.11
N VAL A 220 5.82 -14.70 2.42
CA VAL A 220 7.04 -14.52 3.22
C VAL A 220 6.87 -15.06 4.64
N LEU A 221 5.72 -14.85 5.27
CA LEU A 221 5.39 -15.42 6.59
C LEU A 221 5.35 -16.95 6.55
N ILE A 222 4.68 -17.53 5.56
CA ILE A 222 4.61 -18.99 5.36
C ILE A 222 6.02 -19.53 5.16
N ALA A 223 6.83 -18.90 4.30
CA ALA A 223 8.16 -19.36 4.02
C ALA A 223 9.10 -19.20 5.23
N GLY A 224 8.91 -18.17 6.05
CA GLY A 224 9.55 -18.01 7.35
C GLY A 224 9.19 -19.15 8.31
N ALA A 225 7.91 -19.53 8.40
CA ALA A 225 7.45 -20.65 9.22
C ALA A 225 7.99 -22.01 8.71
N VAL A 226 8.01 -22.23 7.38
CA VAL A 226 8.59 -23.44 6.76
C VAL A 226 10.10 -23.53 7.01
N ARG A 227 10.82 -22.40 6.93
CA ARG A 227 12.25 -22.33 7.27
C ARG A 227 12.48 -22.64 8.75
N LEU A 228 11.59 -22.19 9.64
CA LEU A 228 11.65 -22.48 11.07
C LEU A 228 11.48 -23.97 11.36
N ALA A 229 10.61 -24.65 10.60
CA ALA A 229 10.45 -26.10 10.58
C ALA A 229 11.59 -26.88 9.89
N ARG A 230 12.73 -26.23 9.59
CA ARG A 230 13.91 -26.80 8.91
C ARG A 230 13.63 -27.38 7.51
N ARG A 231 12.57 -26.94 6.85
CA ARG A 231 12.26 -27.36 5.47
C ARG A 231 12.86 -26.38 4.44
N SER A 232 13.08 -26.91 3.24
CA SER A 232 13.59 -26.12 2.11
C SER A 232 12.56 -25.06 1.67
N THR A 233 13.06 -23.88 1.32
CA THR A 233 12.30 -22.73 0.80
C THR A 233 12.60 -22.45 -0.67
N THR A 234 13.13 -23.44 -1.41
CA THR A 234 13.44 -23.32 -2.84
C THR A 234 12.22 -23.08 -3.74
N TRP A 235 11.01 -23.25 -3.19
CA TRP A 235 9.74 -22.97 -3.86
C TRP A 235 9.36 -21.47 -3.82
N LEU A 236 9.91 -20.68 -2.89
CA LEU A 236 9.53 -19.28 -2.67
C LEU A 236 9.64 -18.43 -3.95
N PRO A 237 10.77 -18.42 -4.70
CA PRO A 237 10.88 -17.59 -5.89
C PRO A 237 9.87 -17.99 -6.97
N ARG A 238 9.62 -19.29 -7.13
CA ARG A 238 8.63 -19.81 -8.10
C ARG A 238 7.22 -19.38 -7.73
N THR A 239 6.86 -19.47 -6.45
CA THR A 239 5.54 -19.05 -5.96
C THR A 239 5.37 -17.53 -6.03
N PHE A 240 6.42 -16.75 -5.78
CA PHE A 240 6.39 -15.29 -5.96
C PHE A 240 6.10 -14.91 -7.42
N VAL A 241 6.80 -15.54 -8.37
CA VAL A 241 6.54 -15.34 -9.81
C VAL A 241 5.13 -15.78 -10.17
N ALA A 242 4.66 -16.93 -9.65
CA ALA A 242 3.31 -17.41 -9.89
C ALA A 242 2.23 -16.47 -9.35
N ILE A 243 2.37 -15.97 -8.11
CA ILE A 243 1.45 -14.97 -7.54
C ILE A 243 1.43 -13.72 -8.41
N THR A 244 2.60 -13.22 -8.82
CA THR A 244 2.70 -12.02 -9.67
C THR A 244 2.01 -12.25 -11.02
N ALA A 245 2.27 -13.39 -11.67
CA ALA A 245 1.63 -13.74 -12.93
C ALA A 245 0.10 -13.88 -12.79
N VAL A 246 -0.37 -14.56 -11.74
CA VAL A 246 -1.80 -14.72 -11.44
C VAL A 246 -2.46 -13.37 -11.17
N THR A 247 -1.82 -12.48 -10.40
CA THR A 247 -2.38 -11.14 -10.14
C THR A 247 -2.45 -10.30 -11.39
N LEU A 248 -1.41 -10.30 -12.23
CA LEU A 248 -1.42 -9.58 -13.50
C LEU A 248 -2.49 -10.13 -14.46
N LEU A 249 -2.62 -11.46 -14.52
CA LEU A 249 -3.63 -12.12 -15.34
C LEU A 249 -5.05 -11.83 -14.83
N ALA A 250 -5.27 -11.89 -13.52
CA ALA A 250 -6.54 -11.52 -12.91
C ALA A 250 -6.88 -10.04 -13.16
N PHE A 251 -5.90 -9.13 -13.08
CA PHE A 251 -6.10 -7.72 -13.39
C PHE A 251 -6.46 -7.48 -14.86
N ALA A 252 -5.77 -8.16 -15.77
CA ALA A 252 -6.07 -8.10 -17.20
C ALA A 252 -7.47 -8.65 -17.52
N LEU A 253 -7.85 -9.78 -16.93
CA LEU A 253 -9.17 -10.38 -17.12
C LEU A 253 -10.31 -9.57 -16.50
N TRP A 254 -10.05 -8.86 -15.41
CA TRP A 254 -11.05 -8.02 -14.75
C TRP A 254 -11.48 -6.81 -15.62
N ASN A 255 -10.65 -6.42 -16.59
CA ASN A 255 -10.84 -5.29 -17.51
C ASN A 255 -11.16 -3.97 -16.77
N PRO A 256 -10.13 -3.26 -16.26
CA PRO A 256 -10.35 -2.11 -15.38
C PRO A 256 -11.10 -0.97 -16.08
N ASP A 257 -10.88 -0.75 -17.38
CA ASP A 257 -11.49 0.35 -18.13
C ASP A 257 -12.99 0.14 -18.33
N ALA A 258 -13.43 -1.10 -18.57
CA ALA A 258 -14.85 -1.44 -18.61
C ALA A 258 -15.52 -1.25 -17.24
N GLN A 259 -14.88 -1.72 -16.17
CA GLN A 259 -15.42 -1.61 -14.81
C GLN A 259 -15.49 -0.16 -14.30
N ILE A 260 -14.52 0.67 -14.68
CA ILE A 260 -14.55 2.11 -14.40
C ILE A 260 -15.76 2.74 -15.09
N ALA A 261 -16.04 2.39 -16.34
CA ALA A 261 -17.19 2.94 -17.06
C ALA A 261 -18.53 2.51 -16.44
N GLU A 262 -18.68 1.24 -16.04
CA GLU A 262 -19.91 0.76 -15.38
C GLU A 262 -20.14 1.39 -14.00
N THR A 263 -19.10 1.47 -13.16
CA THR A 263 -19.21 2.02 -11.81
C THR A 263 -19.49 3.53 -11.81
N GLN A 264 -18.89 4.29 -12.74
CA GLN A 264 -19.14 5.74 -12.86
C GLN A 264 -20.55 6.05 -13.34
N GLN A 265 -21.17 5.18 -14.14
CA GLN A 265 -22.58 5.32 -14.55
C GLN A 265 -23.55 5.03 -13.42
N ALA A 266 -23.28 3.98 -12.64
CA ALA A 266 -24.16 3.59 -11.54
C ALA A 266 -24.12 4.57 -10.36
N ALA A 267 -22.97 5.22 -10.11
CA ALA A 267 -22.73 6.01 -8.90
C ALA A 267 -22.99 7.51 -9.06
N ARG A 268 -23.06 8.07 -10.28
CA ARG A 268 -23.13 9.53 -10.50
C ARG A 268 -24.33 9.94 -11.34
N THR A 269 -25.03 10.98 -10.88
CA THR A 269 -25.97 11.75 -11.72
C THR A 269 -25.23 12.37 -12.89
N VAL A 270 -25.88 12.43 -14.06
CA VAL A 270 -25.34 12.89 -15.36
C VAL A 270 -24.49 14.16 -15.27
N ASP A 271 -24.89 15.11 -14.42
CA ASP A 271 -24.21 16.41 -14.22
C ASP A 271 -22.84 16.33 -13.53
N ARG A 272 -22.50 15.22 -12.87
CA ARG A 272 -21.22 15.04 -12.15
C ARG A 272 -20.23 14.10 -12.85
N LEU A 273 -20.53 13.64 -14.07
CA LEU A 273 -19.61 12.80 -14.83
C LEU A 273 -18.52 13.64 -15.49
N ASP A 274 -17.27 13.28 -15.25
CA ASP A 274 -16.13 13.81 -15.99
C ASP A 274 -16.03 13.13 -17.36
N TYR A 275 -16.77 13.66 -18.33
CA TYR A 275 -16.76 13.15 -19.70
C TYR A 275 -15.39 13.27 -20.38
N ARG A 276 -14.50 14.19 -19.95
CA ARG A 276 -13.12 14.24 -20.48
C ARG A 276 -12.34 13.02 -20.03
N TYR A 277 -12.45 12.64 -18.75
CA TYR A 277 -11.82 11.42 -18.24
C TYR A 277 -12.38 10.18 -18.94
N LEU A 278 -13.71 10.05 -19.06
CA LEU A 278 -14.35 8.92 -19.76
C LEU A 278 -13.89 8.81 -21.22
N SER A 279 -13.69 9.93 -21.90
CA SER A 279 -13.20 9.97 -23.28
C SER A 279 -11.73 9.56 -23.45
N SER A 280 -10.99 9.39 -22.34
CA SER A 280 -9.62 8.89 -22.32
C SER A 280 -9.51 7.39 -21.99
N LEU A 281 -10.64 6.72 -21.73
CA LEU A 281 -10.68 5.28 -21.49
C LEU A 281 -10.41 4.49 -22.79
N GLY A 282 -9.91 3.27 -22.63
CA GLY A 282 -9.64 2.38 -23.76
C GLY A 282 -10.90 1.93 -24.50
N VAL A 283 -10.69 1.27 -25.64
CA VAL A 283 -11.75 0.80 -26.55
C VAL A 283 -12.73 -0.17 -25.87
N GLU A 284 -12.25 -0.91 -24.88
CA GLU A 284 -13.04 -1.83 -24.06
C GLU A 284 -14.10 -1.14 -23.17
N ALA A 285 -14.00 0.18 -22.96
CA ALA A 285 -15.05 0.92 -22.27
C ALA A 285 -16.26 1.24 -23.16
N VAL A 286 -16.17 1.08 -24.49
CA VAL A 286 -17.22 1.48 -25.45
C VAL A 286 -18.59 0.85 -25.14
N PRO A 287 -18.73 -0.47 -24.89
CA PRO A 287 -20.04 -1.07 -24.59
C PRO A 287 -20.69 -0.52 -23.33
N ALA A 288 -19.88 -0.17 -22.32
CA ALA A 288 -20.39 0.48 -21.12
C ALA A 288 -20.82 1.91 -21.46
N LEU A 289 -19.94 2.71 -22.09
CA LEU A 289 -20.18 4.11 -22.44
C LEU A 289 -21.36 4.32 -23.41
N ASP A 290 -21.75 3.29 -24.16
CA ASP A 290 -22.93 3.29 -25.04
C ASP A 290 -24.26 3.54 -24.31
N ARG A 291 -24.31 3.25 -22.99
CA ARG A 291 -25.51 3.44 -22.16
C ARG A 291 -25.70 4.88 -21.68
N LEU A 292 -24.74 5.77 -21.94
CA LEU A 292 -24.84 7.17 -21.55
C LEU A 292 -25.99 7.87 -22.29
N PRO A 293 -26.66 8.85 -21.68
CA PRO A 293 -27.64 9.67 -22.37
C PRO A 293 -26.95 10.59 -23.40
N GLU A 294 -27.65 10.87 -24.49
CA GLU A 294 -27.25 11.94 -25.40
C GLU A 294 -27.44 13.31 -24.74
N PRO A 295 -26.57 14.31 -25.03
CA PRO A 295 -25.51 14.30 -26.05
C PRO A 295 -24.13 13.81 -25.57
N ILE A 296 -24.00 13.46 -24.27
CA ILE A 296 -22.70 13.11 -23.67
C ILE A 296 -22.11 11.85 -24.28
N ARG A 297 -22.97 10.85 -24.55
CA ARG A 297 -22.59 9.60 -25.21
C ARG A 297 -21.83 9.85 -26.52
N SER A 298 -22.45 10.57 -27.45
CA SER A 298 -21.82 10.84 -28.75
C SER A 298 -20.52 11.64 -28.61
N CYS A 299 -20.41 12.53 -27.63
CA CYS A 299 -19.18 13.30 -27.38
C CYS A 299 -18.01 12.46 -26.86
N VAL A 300 -18.29 11.53 -25.95
CA VAL A 300 -17.28 10.63 -25.38
C VAL A 300 -16.83 9.63 -26.45
N LEU A 301 -17.79 8.98 -27.11
CA LEU A 301 -17.50 7.94 -28.10
C LEU A 301 -16.81 8.49 -29.35
N ASP A 302 -17.19 9.68 -29.84
CA ASP A 302 -16.51 10.31 -30.98
C ASP A 302 -15.01 10.53 -30.73
N ARG A 303 -14.63 10.92 -29.51
CA ARG A 303 -13.21 11.09 -29.17
C ARG A 303 -12.48 9.74 -29.11
N ILE A 304 -13.10 8.70 -28.57
CA ILE A 304 -12.52 7.34 -28.52
C ILE A 304 -12.35 6.78 -29.93
N VAL A 305 -13.34 6.96 -30.81
CA VAL A 305 -13.28 6.55 -32.22
C VAL A 305 -12.09 7.19 -32.92
N ARG A 306 -11.91 8.50 -32.76
CA ARG A 306 -10.79 9.24 -33.36
C ARG A 306 -9.44 8.86 -32.76
N ALA A 307 -9.35 8.71 -31.44
CA ALA A 307 -8.11 8.38 -30.74
C ALA A 307 -7.58 6.98 -31.07
N HIS A 308 -8.48 6.01 -31.30
CA HIS A 308 -8.12 4.62 -31.57
C HIS A 308 -8.34 4.18 -33.03
N SER A 309 -8.65 5.11 -33.92
CA SER A 309 -8.91 4.87 -35.36
C SER A 309 -9.89 3.72 -35.60
N LEU A 310 -11.01 3.72 -34.86
CA LEU A 310 -12.04 2.68 -34.98
C LEU A 310 -12.84 2.79 -36.29
N ASP A 311 -12.74 3.94 -36.98
CA ASP A 311 -13.31 4.25 -38.29
C ASP A 311 -12.64 3.48 -39.44
N ARG A 312 -11.48 2.85 -39.20
CA ARG A 312 -10.72 2.09 -40.21
C ARG A 312 -10.58 0.63 -39.82
N PRO A 313 -10.46 -0.31 -40.78
CA PRO A 313 -10.16 -1.70 -40.49
C PRO A 313 -8.77 -1.83 -39.86
N ASP A 314 -8.61 -2.80 -38.96
CA ASP A 314 -7.33 -3.04 -38.31
C ASP A 314 -6.30 -3.61 -39.29
N PRO A 315 -5.01 -3.26 -39.12
CA PRO A 315 -3.94 -3.97 -39.81
C PRO A 315 -3.93 -5.46 -39.40
N TRP A 316 -3.28 -6.30 -40.19
CA TRP A 316 -3.26 -7.76 -40.00
C TRP A 316 -2.79 -8.23 -38.62
N ASN A 317 -1.99 -7.41 -37.91
CA ASN A 317 -1.49 -7.66 -36.57
C ASN A 317 -2.17 -6.82 -35.47
N GLY A 318 -3.21 -6.05 -35.82
CA GLY A 318 -3.90 -5.11 -34.93
C GLY A 318 -5.26 -5.59 -34.44
N TRP A 319 -5.66 -6.82 -34.76
CA TRP A 319 -6.95 -7.36 -34.34
C TRP A 319 -6.97 -7.60 -32.81
N ASN A 320 -7.99 -7.07 -32.15
CA ASN A 320 -8.24 -7.23 -30.72
C ASN A 320 -9.75 -7.42 -30.51
N TRP A 321 -10.13 -8.39 -29.67
CA TRP A 321 -11.52 -8.66 -29.30
C TRP A 321 -12.26 -7.41 -28.79
N ALA A 322 -11.60 -6.57 -27.97
CA ALA A 322 -12.20 -5.32 -27.50
C ALA A 322 -12.53 -4.35 -28.63
N ARG A 323 -11.71 -4.30 -29.69
CA ARG A 323 -11.95 -3.45 -30.87
C ARG A 323 -13.11 -3.98 -31.71
N ASP A 324 -13.20 -5.29 -31.87
CA ASP A 324 -14.31 -5.94 -32.56
C ASP A 324 -15.63 -5.68 -31.84
N GLN A 325 -15.66 -5.86 -30.52
CA GLN A 325 -16.83 -5.56 -29.70
C GLN A 325 -17.22 -4.07 -29.77
N ALA A 326 -16.25 -3.15 -29.68
CA ALA A 326 -16.54 -1.72 -29.81
C ALA A 326 -17.14 -1.37 -31.18
N ARG A 327 -16.61 -1.93 -32.28
CA ARG A 327 -17.15 -1.69 -33.62
C ARG A 327 -18.56 -2.24 -33.79
N THR A 328 -18.84 -3.43 -33.25
CA THR A 328 -20.20 -3.98 -33.28
C THR A 328 -21.19 -3.10 -32.52
N THR A 329 -20.82 -2.58 -31.34
CA THR A 329 -21.63 -1.61 -30.59
C THR A 329 -21.85 -0.30 -31.38
N LEU A 330 -20.80 0.25 -31.99
CA LEU A 330 -20.90 1.47 -32.80
C LEU A 330 -21.69 1.27 -34.10
N ALA A 331 -21.70 0.05 -34.65
CA ALA A 331 -22.51 -0.30 -35.80
C ALA A 331 -24.00 -0.42 -35.46
N SER A 332 -24.34 -0.94 -34.27
CA SER A 332 -25.73 -0.97 -33.79
C SER A 332 -26.25 0.39 -33.36
N HIS A 333 -25.41 1.19 -32.70
CA HIS A 333 -25.75 2.52 -32.22
C HIS A 333 -24.72 3.55 -32.71
N PRO A 334 -24.89 4.11 -33.92
CA PRO A 334 -23.94 5.07 -34.45
C PRO A 334 -23.86 6.35 -33.60
N VAL A 335 -22.68 6.97 -33.61
CA VAL A 335 -22.42 8.26 -32.97
C VAL A 335 -23.11 9.37 -33.77
N LEU A 336 -23.85 10.25 -33.11
CA LEU A 336 -24.51 11.38 -33.77
C LEU A 336 -23.47 12.41 -34.22
N GLN A 337 -23.52 12.79 -35.50
CA GLN A 337 -22.63 13.80 -36.08
C GLN A 337 -23.41 15.02 -36.57
N PRO A 338 -22.98 16.26 -36.21
CA PRO A 338 -21.90 16.59 -35.27
C PRO A 338 -22.33 16.37 -33.81
N PRO A 339 -21.42 15.91 -32.92
CA PRO A 339 -21.77 15.71 -31.51
C PRO A 339 -22.02 17.07 -30.83
N GLN A 340 -23.21 17.26 -30.27
CA GLN A 340 -23.60 18.49 -29.56
C GLN A 340 -23.00 18.49 -28.15
N CYS A 341 -21.68 18.68 -28.05
CA CYS A 341 -21.00 18.58 -26.77
C CYS A 341 -21.29 19.80 -25.89
N PRO A 342 -21.65 19.58 -24.60
CA PRO A 342 -21.76 20.68 -23.66
C PRO A 342 -20.41 21.42 -23.62
N VAL A 343 -20.47 22.73 -23.80
CA VAL A 343 -19.28 23.59 -23.69
C VAL A 343 -18.84 23.55 -22.23
N SER A 344 -17.71 22.89 -21.97
CA SER A 344 -17.10 22.84 -20.64
C SER A 344 -16.90 24.27 -20.12
N PRO A 345 -17.44 24.64 -18.94
CA PRO A 345 -17.27 26.00 -18.40
C PRO A 345 -15.83 26.37 -18.04
N ASP A 346 -14.84 25.50 -18.21
CA ASP A 346 -13.48 25.84 -17.81
C ASP A 346 -12.38 25.28 -18.71
N ARG A 347 -11.60 26.22 -19.27
CA ARG A 347 -10.25 25.99 -19.78
C ARG A 347 -9.23 25.84 -18.64
N SER A 348 -9.63 25.97 -17.37
CA SER A 348 -8.72 25.95 -16.21
C SER A 348 -8.64 24.63 -15.45
N TYR A 349 -9.51 23.64 -15.74
CA TYR A 349 -9.38 22.30 -15.13
C TYR A 349 -8.24 21.53 -15.81
N ILE A 350 -7.02 21.79 -15.36
CA ILE A 350 -5.89 20.89 -15.49
C ILE A 350 -6.32 19.59 -14.78
N PRO A 351 -6.31 18.43 -15.45
CA PRO A 351 -6.53 17.18 -14.76
C PRO A 351 -5.46 17.10 -13.66
N ASN A 352 -5.87 17.09 -12.39
CA ASN A 352 -4.91 16.88 -11.32
C ASN A 352 -4.30 15.49 -11.56
N PRO A 353 -2.99 15.40 -11.84
CA PRO A 353 -2.32 14.11 -11.90
C PRO A 353 -2.14 13.67 -10.45
N ASP A 354 -3.20 13.13 -9.86
CA ASP A 354 -3.07 12.27 -8.69
C ASP A 354 -2.52 10.91 -9.14
#